data_AF-A0A1H3VFH7-F1
#
_entry.id   AF-A0A1H3VFH7-F1
#
_cell.length_a   1.000
_cell.length_b   1.000
_cell.length_c   1.000
_cell.angle_alpha   90.00
_cell.angle_beta   90.00
_cell.angle_gamma   90.00
#
_symmetry.space_group_name_H-M   'P 1'
#
loop_
_entity.id
_entity.type
_entity.pdbx_description
1 polymer ?
#
loop_
_entity_poly.entity_id
_entity_poly.type
_entity_poly.pdbx_seq_one_letter_code
_entity_poly.pdbx_strand_id
1 'polypeptide(L)'
;MVEFGEQLRSAREEKGMTQQSLAEQLYVTRQAVSRWECGARYPDLLTTKKISQILEVSLDDLLSGEEMEKVVERNPVIEKKGINNIMIALYASVVISFFITIVDITIRFPLQSEAIDYSDIQAVVTNVLALLIQIVFFAYGLVNAIRGILSPKRMGVVIVAFFAATCFTRIGNMALYSNRQIILAWIYFIIPNIVGAVAAFFYFVLDKKGKIYPIMVYLAAIWGIFRIIYSNYELIVNGNQYLSMNSTVNLVLEIAIHCLVIYQTYVLWVKRKKAIDVGSGEE
;
A
#
# COMPACT_ATOMS: atom_id res chain seq x y z
N MET A 1 -11.83 5.32 31.63
CA MET A 1 -11.77 5.87 30.26
C MET A 1 -13.18 5.73 29.71
N VAL A 2 -13.81 6.83 29.28
CA VAL A 2 -15.21 6.81 28.83
C VAL A 2 -15.20 6.39 27.36
N GLU A 3 -15.99 5.37 27.00
CA GLU A 3 -16.11 4.90 25.61
C GLU A 3 -16.98 5.87 24.77
N PHE A 4 -16.66 6.01 23.50
CA PHE A 4 -17.38 6.78 22.47
C PHE A 4 -18.90 6.68 22.59
N GLY A 5 -19.44 5.48 22.85
CA GLY A 5 -20.87 5.25 22.94
C GLY A 5 -21.53 6.06 24.06
N GLU A 6 -20.84 6.19 25.19
CA GLU A 6 -21.30 6.99 26.34
C GLU A 6 -21.18 8.49 26.08
N GLN A 7 -20.11 8.94 25.41
CA GLN A 7 -19.96 10.35 25.00
C GLN A 7 -21.01 10.75 23.97
N LEU A 8 -21.24 9.90 22.96
CA LEU A 8 -22.29 10.08 21.95
C LEU A 8 -23.67 10.18 22.61
N ARG A 9 -23.96 9.27 23.54
CA ARG A 9 -25.24 9.25 24.25
C ARG A 9 -25.42 10.53 25.08
N SER A 10 -24.39 10.93 25.82
CA SER A 10 -24.43 12.13 26.67
C SER A 10 -24.64 13.39 25.84
N ALA A 11 -23.84 13.60 24.79
CA ALA A 11 -23.98 14.75 23.89
C ALA A 11 -25.35 14.79 23.19
N ARG A 12 -25.89 13.63 22.80
CA ARG A 12 -27.24 13.51 22.23
C ARG A 12 -28.31 13.95 23.25
N GLU A 13 -28.19 13.48 24.49
CA GLU A 13 -29.15 13.79 25.56
C GLU A 13 -29.09 15.27 25.98
N GLU A 14 -27.91 15.88 26.01
CA GLU A 14 -27.73 17.33 26.23
C GLU A 14 -28.39 18.19 25.15
N LYS A 15 -28.37 17.73 23.89
CA LYS A 15 -29.11 18.37 22.79
C LYS A 15 -30.61 18.06 22.78
N GLY A 16 -31.12 17.31 23.76
CA GLY A 16 -32.53 16.92 23.85
C GLY A 16 -33.00 16.01 22.70
N MET A 17 -32.07 15.36 22.01
CA MET A 17 -32.38 14.53 20.84
C MET A 17 -32.69 13.10 21.25
N THR A 18 -33.64 12.45 20.57
CA THR A 18 -33.83 10.99 20.69
C THR A 18 -32.89 10.26 19.74
N GLN A 19 -32.62 8.97 19.98
CA GLN A 19 -31.87 8.14 19.02
C GLN A 19 -32.50 8.14 17.62
N GLN A 20 -33.83 8.26 17.54
CA GLN A 20 -34.57 8.34 16.28
C GLN A 20 -34.30 9.68 15.58
N SER A 21 -34.35 10.80 16.31
CA SER A 21 -34.07 12.13 15.77
C SER A 21 -32.63 12.25 15.24
N LEU A 22 -31.66 11.73 15.98
CA LEU A 22 -30.26 11.70 15.52
C LEU A 22 -30.10 10.81 14.27
N ALA A 23 -30.79 9.66 14.23
CA ALA A 23 -30.75 8.76 13.09
C ALA A 23 -31.33 9.41 11.81
N GLU A 24 -32.42 10.17 11.95
CA GLU A 24 -33.06 10.90 10.85
C GLU A 24 -32.13 11.97 10.26
N GLN A 25 -31.47 12.78 11.11
CA GLN A 25 -30.52 13.79 10.63
C GLN A 25 -29.28 13.19 9.97
N LEU A 26 -28.85 12.00 10.41
CA LEU A 26 -27.72 11.28 9.85
C LEU A 26 -28.07 10.42 8.63
N TYR A 27 -29.35 10.29 8.29
CA TYR A 27 -29.85 9.37 7.25
C TYR A 27 -29.44 7.91 7.51
N VAL A 28 -29.51 7.47 8.77
CA VAL A 28 -29.23 6.09 9.19
C VAL A 28 -30.42 5.49 9.94
N THR A 29 -30.35 4.21 10.28
CA THR A 29 -31.39 3.57 11.11
C THR A 29 -31.17 3.90 12.59
N ARG A 30 -32.25 3.99 13.37
CA ARG A 30 -32.17 4.08 14.84
C ARG A 30 -31.33 2.96 15.46
N GLN A 31 -31.40 1.76 14.88
CA GLN A 31 -30.59 0.62 15.30
C GLN A 31 -29.08 0.86 15.11
N ALA A 32 -28.67 1.62 14.09
CA ALA A 32 -27.27 2.01 13.91
C ALA A 32 -26.81 2.89 15.09
N VAL A 33 -27.58 3.95 15.40
CA VAL A 33 -27.31 4.84 16.55
C VAL A 33 -27.25 4.06 17.86
N SER A 34 -28.22 3.17 18.11
CA SER A 34 -28.21 2.33 19.31
C SER A 34 -26.98 1.43 19.39
N ARG A 35 -26.52 0.84 18.28
CA ARG A 35 -25.29 0.02 18.27
C ARG A 35 -24.04 0.86 18.54
N TRP A 36 -24.04 2.14 18.15
CA TRP A 36 -22.95 3.06 18.44
C TRP A 36 -22.92 3.42 19.92
N GLU A 37 -24.06 3.80 20.51
CA GLU A 37 -24.17 4.13 21.93
C GLU A 37 -23.85 2.94 22.85
N CYS A 38 -24.15 1.71 22.42
CA CYS A 38 -23.81 0.50 23.19
C CYS A 38 -22.40 -0.06 22.90
N GLY A 39 -21.54 0.65 22.15
CA GLY A 39 -20.19 0.19 21.80
C GLY A 39 -20.13 -1.03 20.85
N ALA A 40 -21.28 -1.56 20.42
CA ALA A 40 -21.36 -2.74 19.55
C ALA A 40 -20.83 -2.50 18.14
N ARG A 41 -20.80 -1.24 17.68
CA ARG A 41 -20.25 -0.84 16.39
C ARG A 41 -19.79 0.61 16.45
N TYR A 42 -18.80 1.00 15.64
CA TYR A 42 -18.44 2.42 15.47
C TYR A 42 -19.02 2.99 14.16
N PRO A 43 -19.39 4.27 14.14
CA PRO A 43 -19.64 4.99 12.89
C PRO A 43 -18.33 5.16 12.08
N ASP A 44 -18.47 5.39 10.78
CA ASP A 44 -17.32 5.76 9.93
C ASP A 44 -16.92 7.22 10.13
N LEU A 45 -15.74 7.63 9.66
CA LEU A 45 -15.19 8.97 9.92
C LEU A 45 -16.11 10.11 9.46
N LEU A 46 -16.77 9.94 8.31
CA LEU A 46 -17.69 10.94 7.78
C LEU A 46 -18.94 11.06 8.66
N THR A 47 -19.45 9.93 9.11
CA THR A 47 -20.60 9.85 10.03
C THR A 47 -20.22 10.44 11.38
N THR A 48 -19.05 10.12 11.92
CA THR A 48 -18.57 10.70 13.19
C THR A 48 -18.40 12.20 13.09
N LYS A 49 -17.88 12.71 11.97
CA LYS A 49 -17.80 14.15 11.71
C LYS A 49 -19.18 14.80 11.61
N LYS A 50 -20.16 14.14 10.98
CA LYS A 50 -21.55 14.65 10.94
C LYS A 50 -22.17 14.65 12.33
N ILE A 51 -21.93 13.61 13.13
CA ILE A 51 -22.37 13.53 14.52
C ILE A 51 -21.82 14.73 15.31
N SER A 52 -20.51 15.00 15.20
CA SER A 52 -19.89 16.13 15.91
C SER A 52 -20.50 17.48 15.49
N GLN A 53 -20.83 17.65 14.20
CA GLN A 53 -21.50 18.84 13.68
C GLN A 53 -22.96 18.98 14.16
N ILE A 54 -23.71 17.87 14.19
CA ILE A 54 -25.13 17.87 14.62
C ILE A 54 -25.23 18.12 16.13
N LEU A 55 -24.34 17.51 16.89
CA LEU A 55 -24.32 17.61 18.35
C LEU A 55 -23.55 18.84 18.86
N GLU A 56 -22.88 19.57 17.96
CA GLU A 56 -22.05 20.75 18.26
C GLU A 56 -20.98 20.47 19.33
N VAL A 57 -20.37 19.29 19.26
CA VAL A 57 -19.25 18.88 20.12
C VAL A 57 -18.01 18.67 19.25
N SER A 58 -16.83 18.83 19.84
CA SER A 58 -15.60 18.53 19.09
C SER A 58 -15.51 17.03 18.80
N LEU A 59 -14.71 16.66 17.79
CA LEU A 59 -14.42 15.26 17.53
C LEU A 59 -13.63 14.62 18.69
N ASP A 60 -12.90 15.43 19.46
CA ASP A 60 -12.09 15.02 20.60
C ASP A 60 -12.95 14.79 21.85
N ASP A 61 -14.02 15.57 22.02
CA ASP A 61 -15.02 15.36 23.06
C ASP A 61 -15.85 14.10 22.80
N LEU A 62 -15.92 13.65 21.55
CA LEU A 62 -16.73 12.51 21.13
C LEU A 62 -15.90 11.22 21.00
N LEU A 63 -14.60 11.32 20.74
CA LEU A 63 -13.67 10.21 20.56
C LEU A 63 -12.48 10.38 21.49
N SER A 64 -12.17 9.34 22.26
CA SER A 64 -10.82 9.23 22.83
C SER A 64 -9.78 9.07 21.71
N GLY A 65 -8.53 9.49 21.98
CA GLY A 65 -7.44 9.36 21.01
C GLY A 65 -7.27 7.93 20.43
N GLU A 66 -7.51 6.89 21.25
CA GLU A 66 -7.47 5.50 20.79
C GLU A 66 -8.62 5.11 19.83
N GLU A 67 -9.76 5.77 19.91
CA GLU A 67 -10.94 5.48 19.08
C GLU A 67 -10.85 6.17 17.72
N MET A 68 -10.35 7.40 17.69
CA MET A 68 -10.06 8.11 16.45
C MET A 68 -9.10 7.30 15.56
N GLU A 69 -8.11 6.65 16.18
CA GLU A 69 -7.16 5.77 15.50
C GLU A 69 -7.83 4.53 14.86
N LYS A 70 -8.71 3.86 15.60
CA LYS A 70 -9.43 2.66 15.09
C LYS A 70 -10.30 2.99 13.87
N VAL A 71 -10.92 4.17 13.85
CA VAL A 71 -11.74 4.64 12.73
C VAL A 71 -10.86 4.94 11.50
N VAL A 72 -9.70 5.57 11.70
CA VAL A 72 -8.76 5.90 10.61
C VAL A 72 -8.24 4.66 9.90
N GLU A 73 -7.90 3.61 10.65
CA GLU A 73 -7.30 2.38 10.13
C GLU A 73 -8.30 1.45 9.44
N ARG A 74 -9.58 1.50 9.82
CA ARG A 74 -10.64 0.69 9.20
C ARG A 74 -11.17 1.29 7.92
N ASN A 75 -11.16 2.62 7.81
CA ASN A 75 -11.69 3.32 6.64
C ASN A 75 -10.70 3.33 5.46
N PRO A 76 -11.21 3.32 4.21
CA PRO A 76 -10.36 3.46 3.04
C PRO A 76 -9.49 4.72 3.17
N VAL A 77 -8.26 4.66 2.67
CA VAL A 77 -7.30 5.75 2.88
C VAL A 77 -7.67 6.98 2.03
N ILE A 78 -8.44 6.76 0.98
CA ILE A 78 -8.74 7.77 -0.03
C ILE A 78 -10.22 8.10 0.00
N GLU A 79 -10.52 9.31 0.46
CA GLU A 79 -11.89 9.81 0.60
C GLU A 79 -12.32 10.67 -0.59
N LYS A 80 -11.37 11.16 -1.40
CA LYS A 80 -11.67 11.98 -2.59
C LYS A 80 -11.64 11.13 -3.86
N LYS A 81 -12.73 11.19 -4.64
CA LYS A 81 -12.90 10.45 -5.91
C LYS A 81 -11.75 10.65 -6.91
N GLY A 82 -11.20 11.87 -7.01
CA GLY A 82 -10.06 12.17 -7.89
C GLY A 82 -8.75 11.46 -7.51
N ILE A 83 -8.46 11.37 -6.22
CA ILE A 83 -7.26 10.67 -5.69
C ILE A 83 -7.42 9.16 -5.90
N ASN A 84 -8.64 8.63 -5.79
CA ASN A 84 -8.91 7.21 -6.03
C ASN A 84 -8.65 6.83 -7.50
N ASN A 85 -8.97 7.73 -8.44
CA ASN A 85 -8.70 7.50 -9.86
C ASN A 85 -7.19 7.42 -10.16
N ILE A 86 -6.38 8.26 -9.52
CA ILE A 86 -4.91 8.19 -9.64
C ILE A 86 -4.41 6.82 -9.15
N MET A 87 -4.94 6.35 -8.02
CA MET A 87 -4.57 5.04 -7.48
C MET A 87 -4.98 3.87 -8.36
N ILE A 88 -6.20 3.91 -8.90
CA ILE A 88 -6.65 2.91 -9.88
C ILE A 88 -5.74 2.92 -11.09
N ALA A 89 -5.38 4.10 -11.61
CA ALA A 89 -4.48 4.22 -12.76
C ALA A 89 -3.08 3.66 -12.47
N LEU A 90 -2.51 3.93 -11.30
CA LEU A 90 -1.21 3.38 -10.88
C LEU A 90 -1.25 1.86 -10.71
N TYR A 91 -2.31 1.31 -10.10
CA TYR A 91 -2.47 -0.13 -10.01
C TYR A 91 -2.66 -0.78 -11.38
N ALA A 92 -3.45 -0.16 -12.26
CA ALA A 92 -3.71 -0.66 -13.59
C ALA A 92 -2.44 -0.64 -14.46
N SER A 93 -1.62 0.42 -14.39
CA SER A 93 -0.35 0.47 -15.14
C SER A 93 0.61 -0.63 -14.71
N VAL A 94 0.71 -0.91 -13.41
CA VAL A 94 1.51 -2.03 -12.89
C VAL A 94 0.95 -3.38 -13.35
N VAL A 95 -0.36 -3.58 -13.34
CA VAL A 95 -0.93 -4.85 -13.82
C VAL A 95 -0.66 -5.04 -15.32
N ILE A 96 -0.81 -3.98 -16.13
CA ILE A 96 -0.47 -3.99 -17.56
C ILE A 96 0.99 -4.34 -17.78
N SER A 97 1.91 -3.89 -16.91
CA SER A 97 3.32 -4.21 -17.05
C SER A 97 3.63 -5.68 -16.93
N PHE A 98 2.99 -6.35 -15.98
CA PHE A 98 3.18 -7.78 -15.83
C PHE A 98 2.73 -8.55 -17.07
N PHE A 99 1.66 -8.12 -17.74
CA PHE A 99 1.24 -8.71 -19.02
C PHE A 99 2.30 -8.51 -20.10
N ILE A 100 2.88 -7.31 -20.20
CA ILE A 100 3.93 -7.00 -21.17
C ILE A 100 5.18 -7.85 -20.90
N THR A 101 5.58 -7.97 -19.63
CA THR A 101 6.71 -8.82 -19.22
C THR A 101 6.48 -10.30 -19.53
N ILE A 102 5.27 -10.83 -19.31
CA ILE A 102 4.93 -12.22 -19.68
C ILE A 102 5.05 -12.42 -21.19
N VAL A 103 4.53 -11.48 -21.99
CA VAL A 103 4.63 -11.54 -23.46
C VAL A 103 6.09 -11.53 -23.90
N ASP A 104 6.94 -10.66 -23.32
CA ASP A 104 8.37 -10.64 -23.62
C ASP A 104 9.07 -11.97 -23.29
N ILE A 105 8.81 -12.52 -22.09
CA ILE A 105 9.36 -13.83 -21.69
C ILE A 105 8.94 -14.91 -22.70
N THR A 106 7.67 -14.90 -23.12
CA THR A 106 7.11 -15.89 -24.05
C THR A 106 7.73 -15.78 -25.45
N ILE A 107 8.01 -14.57 -25.94
CA ILE A 107 8.65 -14.34 -27.24
C ILE A 107 10.14 -14.68 -27.18
N ARG A 108 10.83 -14.33 -26.09
CA ARG A 108 12.27 -14.50 -25.94
C ARG A 108 12.68 -15.95 -25.70
N PHE A 109 11.87 -16.71 -24.97
CA PHE A 109 12.20 -18.08 -24.58
C PHE A 109 12.46 -19.03 -25.77
N PRO A 110 11.61 -19.08 -26.82
CA PRO A 110 11.88 -19.90 -28.00
C PRO A 110 13.12 -19.45 -28.78
N LEU A 111 13.37 -18.14 -28.86
CA LEU A 111 14.50 -17.56 -29.60
C LEU A 111 15.87 -17.90 -29.00
N GLN A 112 15.89 -18.24 -27.71
CA GLN A 112 17.12 -18.61 -26.99
C GLN A 112 17.28 -20.14 -26.82
N SER A 113 16.30 -20.94 -27.26
CA SER A 113 16.20 -22.37 -26.93
C SER A 113 17.41 -23.23 -27.34
N GLU A 114 18.19 -22.83 -28.34
CA GLU A 114 19.40 -23.56 -28.76
C GLU A 114 20.61 -23.33 -27.84
N ALA A 115 20.56 -22.36 -26.92
CA ALA A 115 21.68 -21.94 -26.07
C ALA A 115 21.39 -21.97 -24.55
N ILE A 116 20.26 -22.55 -24.12
CA ILE A 116 19.79 -22.52 -22.73
C ILE A 116 20.33 -23.73 -21.94
N ASP A 117 21.07 -23.46 -20.86
CA ASP A 117 21.48 -24.49 -19.88
C ASP A 117 20.36 -24.73 -18.85
N TYR A 118 20.37 -25.87 -18.15
CA TYR A 118 19.39 -26.22 -17.13
C TYR A 118 19.30 -25.17 -16.00
N SER A 119 20.43 -24.55 -15.65
CA SER A 119 20.46 -23.47 -14.66
C SER A 119 19.71 -22.22 -15.12
N ASP A 120 19.69 -21.94 -16.43
CA ASP A 120 18.93 -20.82 -17.00
C ASP A 120 17.42 -21.10 -16.94
N ILE A 121 17.01 -22.37 -17.12
CA ILE A 121 15.61 -22.79 -16.95
C ILE A 121 15.16 -22.57 -15.50
N GLN A 122 15.98 -22.96 -14.51
CA GLN A 122 15.66 -22.75 -13.09
C GLN A 122 15.51 -21.26 -12.73
N ALA A 123 16.37 -20.41 -13.29
CA ALA A 123 16.29 -18.95 -13.13
C ALA A 123 14.98 -18.40 -13.69
N VAL A 124 14.63 -18.81 -14.92
CA VAL A 124 13.37 -18.41 -15.59
C VAL A 124 12.16 -18.85 -14.77
N VAL A 125 12.12 -20.10 -14.31
CA VAL A 125 11.02 -20.61 -13.48
C VAL A 125 10.87 -19.81 -12.18
N THR A 126 11.98 -19.53 -11.48
CA THR A 126 11.95 -18.74 -10.23
C THR A 126 11.41 -17.33 -10.47
N ASN A 127 11.84 -16.68 -11.56
CA ASN A 127 11.36 -15.35 -11.94
C ASN A 127 9.88 -15.34 -12.31
N VAL A 128 9.41 -16.35 -13.06
CA VAL A 128 7.99 -16.49 -13.41
C VAL A 128 7.14 -16.72 -12.16
N LEU A 129 7.57 -17.55 -11.22
CA LEU A 129 6.85 -17.78 -9.96
C LEU A 129 6.75 -16.49 -9.13
N ALA A 130 7.84 -15.73 -9.00
CA ALA A 130 7.83 -14.44 -8.33
C ALA A 130 6.88 -13.43 -9.02
N LEU A 131 6.88 -13.40 -10.36
CA LEU A 131 5.99 -12.56 -11.16
C LEU A 131 4.52 -12.92 -10.95
N LEU A 132 4.18 -14.21 -10.92
CA LEU A 132 2.82 -14.67 -10.64
C LEU A 132 2.34 -14.24 -9.26
N ILE A 133 3.20 -14.32 -8.23
CA ILE A 133 2.89 -13.82 -6.90
C ILE A 133 2.59 -12.31 -6.96
N GLN A 134 3.43 -11.52 -7.63
CA GLN A 134 3.20 -10.08 -7.78
C GLN A 134 1.87 -9.79 -8.49
N ILE A 135 1.58 -10.47 -9.60
CA ILE A 135 0.31 -10.30 -10.34
C ILE A 135 -0.89 -10.50 -9.42
N VAL A 136 -0.91 -11.57 -8.63
CA VAL A 136 -2.02 -11.87 -7.72
C VAL A 136 -2.24 -10.73 -6.72
N PHE A 137 -1.17 -10.24 -6.08
CA PHE A 137 -1.28 -9.19 -5.08
C PHE A 137 -1.62 -7.82 -5.68
N PHE A 138 -1.06 -7.45 -6.83
CA PHE A 138 -1.40 -6.19 -7.49
C PHE A 138 -2.81 -6.22 -8.10
N ALA A 139 -3.27 -7.36 -8.64
CA ALA A 139 -4.65 -7.54 -9.06
C ALA A 139 -5.61 -7.42 -7.87
N TYR A 140 -5.27 -8.02 -6.73
CA TYR A 140 -6.01 -7.84 -5.48
C TYR A 140 -6.08 -6.35 -5.07
N GLY A 141 -4.96 -5.63 -5.13
CA GLY A 141 -4.90 -4.18 -4.86
C GLY A 141 -5.81 -3.38 -5.80
N LEU A 142 -5.73 -3.65 -7.11
CA LEU A 142 -6.54 -3.00 -8.15
C LEU A 142 -8.04 -3.21 -7.90
N VAL A 143 -8.47 -4.45 -7.66
CA VAL A 143 -9.89 -4.76 -7.39
C VAL A 143 -10.39 -4.00 -6.16
N ASN A 144 -9.60 -3.91 -5.10
CA ASN A 144 -9.97 -3.16 -3.90
C ASN A 144 -9.97 -1.64 -4.11
N ALA A 145 -9.10 -1.12 -4.96
CA ALA A 145 -9.08 0.29 -5.37
C ALA A 145 -10.33 0.66 -6.19
N ILE A 146 -10.69 -0.17 -7.18
CA ILE A 146 -11.91 -0.01 -8.00
C ILE A 146 -13.16 -0.03 -7.12
N ARG A 147 -13.21 -0.93 -6.13
CA ARG A 147 -14.32 -1.03 -5.17
C ARG A 147 -14.34 0.08 -4.12
N GLY A 148 -13.32 0.95 -4.07
CA GLY A 148 -13.24 2.05 -3.09
C GLY A 148 -13.02 1.60 -1.64
N ILE A 149 -12.58 0.35 -1.43
CA ILE A 149 -12.42 -0.27 -0.10
C ILE A 149 -10.94 -0.53 0.23
N LEU A 150 -10.03 0.22 -0.39
CA LEU A 150 -8.60 0.06 -0.20
C LEU A 150 -8.15 0.66 1.14
N SER A 151 -8.05 -0.19 2.16
CA SER A 151 -7.58 0.18 3.51
C SER A 151 -6.04 0.13 3.62
N PRO A 152 -5.45 0.76 4.66
CA PRO A 152 -4.00 0.73 4.90
C PRO A 152 -3.42 -0.69 4.87
N LYS A 153 -4.07 -1.62 5.59
CA LYS A 153 -3.66 -3.02 5.65
C LYS A 153 -3.64 -3.69 4.28
N ARG A 154 -4.62 -3.40 3.42
CA ARG A 154 -4.70 -3.97 2.06
C ARG A 154 -3.59 -3.43 1.17
N MET A 155 -3.27 -2.13 1.26
CA MET A 155 -2.09 -1.57 0.59
C MET A 155 -0.81 -2.22 1.10
N GLY A 156 -0.67 -2.34 2.41
CA GLY A 156 0.47 -2.98 3.07
C GLY A 156 0.73 -4.40 2.58
N VAL A 157 -0.30 -5.23 2.50
CA VAL A 157 -0.16 -6.60 1.99
C VAL A 157 0.41 -6.64 0.58
N VAL A 158 -0.01 -5.72 -0.31
CA VAL A 158 0.55 -5.64 -1.67
C VAL A 158 2.02 -5.20 -1.66
N ILE A 159 2.35 -4.16 -0.89
CA ILE A 159 3.72 -3.62 -0.82
C ILE A 159 4.68 -4.65 -0.22
N VAL A 160 4.27 -5.35 0.85
CA VAL A 160 5.05 -6.41 1.48
C VAL A 160 5.29 -7.56 0.50
N ALA A 161 4.24 -8.01 -0.19
CA ALA A 161 4.36 -9.08 -1.17
C ALA A 161 5.28 -8.68 -2.34
N PHE A 162 5.22 -7.43 -2.80
CA PHE A 162 6.10 -6.91 -3.83
C PHE A 162 7.58 -7.01 -3.42
N PHE A 163 7.95 -6.43 -2.27
CA PHE A 163 9.33 -6.46 -1.79
C PHE A 163 9.81 -7.88 -1.51
N ALA A 164 8.97 -8.72 -0.91
CA ALA A 164 9.29 -10.12 -0.63
C ALA A 164 9.50 -10.93 -1.92
N ALA A 165 8.58 -10.85 -2.88
CA ALA A 165 8.70 -11.52 -4.18
C ALA A 165 9.95 -11.05 -4.94
N THR A 166 10.29 -9.76 -4.83
CA THR A 166 11.50 -9.20 -5.45
C THR A 166 12.76 -9.80 -4.86
N CYS A 167 12.83 -10.14 -3.57
CA CYS A 167 13.98 -10.86 -3.01
C CYS A 167 14.20 -12.22 -3.70
N PHE A 168 13.13 -12.97 -3.97
CA PHE A 168 13.21 -14.32 -4.51
C PHE A 168 13.76 -14.36 -5.94
N THR A 169 13.49 -13.35 -6.77
CA THR A 169 13.99 -13.30 -8.17
C THR A 169 15.51 -13.34 -8.25
N ARG A 170 16.22 -12.85 -7.22
CA ARG A 170 17.68 -12.81 -7.21
C ARG A 170 18.35 -13.91 -6.39
N ILE A 171 17.62 -14.52 -5.46
CA ILE A 171 18.10 -15.67 -4.67
C ILE A 171 18.27 -16.91 -5.55
N GLY A 172 17.34 -17.15 -6.48
CA GLY A 172 17.38 -18.33 -7.37
C GLY A 172 18.66 -18.47 -8.19
N ASN A 173 19.34 -17.35 -8.48
CA ASN A 173 20.53 -17.32 -9.34
C ASN A 173 21.85 -17.28 -8.55
N MET A 174 21.80 -17.29 -7.22
CA MET A 174 22.99 -17.11 -6.38
C MET A 174 23.97 -18.28 -6.44
N ALA A 175 23.50 -19.49 -6.75
CA ALA A 175 24.36 -20.68 -6.84
C ALA A 175 25.42 -20.56 -7.95
N LEU A 176 25.20 -19.69 -8.94
CA LEU A 176 26.10 -19.45 -10.07
C LEU A 176 27.08 -18.28 -9.81
N TYR A 177 26.97 -17.61 -8.66
CA TYR A 177 27.71 -16.39 -8.38
C TYR A 177 28.98 -16.68 -7.58
N SER A 178 30.05 -15.95 -7.92
CA SER A 178 31.25 -15.87 -7.06
C SER A 178 30.90 -15.28 -5.69
N ASN A 179 31.69 -15.59 -4.66
CA ASN A 179 31.49 -15.04 -3.31
C ASN A 179 31.35 -13.50 -3.30
N ARG A 180 32.13 -12.80 -4.12
CA ARG A 180 32.04 -11.33 -4.27
C ARG A 180 30.68 -10.91 -4.84
N GLN A 181 30.19 -11.58 -5.89
CA GLN A 181 28.90 -11.29 -6.50
C GLN A 181 27.74 -11.59 -5.56
N ILE A 182 27.83 -12.65 -4.75
CA ILE A 182 26.83 -12.95 -3.71
C ILE A 182 26.76 -11.80 -2.72
N ILE A 183 27.89 -11.38 -2.15
CA ILE A 183 27.93 -10.27 -1.19
C ILE A 183 27.36 -8.99 -1.80
N LEU A 184 27.74 -8.66 -3.04
CA LEU A 184 27.19 -7.51 -3.74
C LEU A 184 25.68 -7.63 -3.96
N ALA A 185 25.16 -8.80 -4.32
CA ALA A 185 23.73 -9.02 -4.46
C ALA A 185 22.96 -8.84 -3.14
N TRP A 186 23.54 -9.25 -2.01
CA TRP A 186 22.94 -9.02 -0.70
C TRP A 186 22.85 -7.54 -0.36
N ILE A 187 23.97 -6.81 -0.47
CA ILE A 187 24.05 -5.39 -0.12
C ILE A 187 23.21 -4.55 -1.07
N TYR A 188 23.34 -4.79 -2.37
CA TYR A 188 22.74 -3.95 -3.40
C TYR A 188 21.26 -4.25 -3.64
N PHE A 189 20.79 -5.45 -3.33
CA PHE A 189 19.46 -5.89 -3.73
C PHE A 189 18.65 -6.52 -2.60
N ILE A 190 19.14 -7.59 -1.96
CA ILE A 190 18.30 -8.33 -1.00
C ILE A 190 18.00 -7.51 0.25
N ILE A 191 19.03 -6.92 0.88
CA ILE A 191 18.87 -6.18 2.14
C ILE A 191 17.89 -5.00 1.97
N PRO A 192 18.01 -4.12 0.95
CA PRO A 192 17.05 -3.04 0.74
C PRO A 192 15.60 -3.52 0.59
N ASN A 193 15.37 -4.64 -0.11
CA ASN A 193 14.02 -5.19 -0.29
C ASN A 193 13.49 -5.83 1.02
N ILE A 194 14.33 -6.53 1.79
CA ILE A 194 13.95 -7.03 3.13
C ILE A 194 13.57 -5.87 4.04
N VAL A 195 14.39 -4.81 4.07
CA VAL A 195 14.14 -3.58 4.83
C VAL A 195 12.81 -2.95 4.41
N GLY A 196 12.55 -2.84 3.10
CA GLY A 196 11.28 -2.34 2.57
C GLY A 196 10.07 -3.19 2.98
N ALA A 197 10.17 -4.53 2.87
CA ALA A 197 9.13 -5.46 3.26
C ALA A 197 8.80 -5.37 4.76
N VAL A 198 9.83 -5.41 5.61
CA VAL A 198 9.68 -5.35 7.07
C VAL A 198 9.10 -3.99 7.48
N ALA A 199 9.63 -2.89 6.95
CA ALA A 199 9.13 -1.56 7.25
C ALA A 199 7.67 -1.38 6.79
N ALA A 200 7.32 -1.88 5.60
CA ALA A 200 5.95 -1.84 5.09
C ALA A 200 5.00 -2.68 5.97
N PHE A 201 5.44 -3.85 6.43
CA PHE A 201 4.66 -4.68 7.34
C PHE A 201 4.38 -3.97 8.67
N PHE A 202 5.41 -3.40 9.29
CA PHE A 202 5.24 -2.65 10.54
C PHE A 202 4.36 -1.41 10.34
N TYR A 203 4.56 -0.67 9.26
CA TYR A 203 3.86 0.59 9.02
C TYR A 203 2.39 0.41 8.63
N PHE A 204 2.11 -0.46 7.65
CA PHE A 204 0.77 -0.62 7.06
C PHE A 204 -0.05 -1.74 7.70
N VAL A 205 0.58 -2.83 8.15
CA VAL A 205 -0.13 -4.04 8.62
C VAL A 205 -0.26 -4.05 10.14
N LEU A 206 0.84 -3.82 10.85
CA LEU A 206 0.87 -3.75 12.32
C LEU A 206 0.57 -2.36 12.90
N ASP A 207 0.32 -1.37 12.03
CA ASP A 207 -0.06 -0.02 12.43
C ASP A 207 0.93 0.64 13.41
N LYS A 208 2.24 0.45 13.20
CA LYS A 208 3.25 1.15 13.99
C LYS A 208 3.41 2.59 13.50
N LYS A 209 3.27 3.53 14.42
CA LYS A 209 3.29 4.98 14.16
C LYS A 209 4.69 5.61 14.14
N GLY A 210 5.74 4.84 14.40
CA GLY A 210 7.10 5.35 14.40
C GLY A 210 7.46 5.98 13.06
N LYS A 211 8.00 7.21 13.08
CA LYS A 211 8.39 7.96 11.86
C LYS A 211 9.45 7.21 11.03
N ILE A 212 10.19 6.29 11.65
CA ILE A 212 11.23 5.50 11.01
C ILE A 212 10.68 4.56 9.92
N TYR A 213 9.50 3.96 10.11
CA TYR A 213 8.96 2.98 9.18
C TYR A 213 8.63 3.55 7.79
N PRO A 214 7.87 4.66 7.65
CA PRO A 214 7.63 5.25 6.33
C PRO A 214 8.93 5.74 5.68
N ILE A 215 9.90 6.23 6.46
CA ILE A 215 11.23 6.61 5.94
C ILE A 215 11.94 5.39 5.33
N MET A 216 11.95 4.24 6.02
CA MET A 216 12.56 3.02 5.51
C MET A 216 11.87 2.51 4.24
N VAL A 217 10.54 2.62 4.15
CA VAL A 217 9.79 2.30 2.93
C VAL A 217 10.18 3.23 1.77
N TYR A 218 10.29 4.54 2.02
CA TYR A 218 10.74 5.49 0.99
C TYR A 218 12.17 5.20 0.53
N LEU A 219 13.10 4.95 1.45
CA LEU A 219 14.49 4.65 1.12
C LEU A 219 14.60 3.38 0.27
N ALA A 220 13.89 2.31 0.64
CA ALA A 220 13.83 1.09 -0.16
C ALA A 220 13.25 1.34 -1.55
N ALA A 221 12.18 2.15 -1.65
CA ALA A 221 11.54 2.44 -2.91
C ALA A 221 12.43 3.29 -3.85
N ILE A 222 13.05 4.34 -3.31
CA ILE A 222 13.98 5.22 -4.04
C ILE A 222 15.22 4.44 -4.49
N TRP A 223 15.77 3.59 -3.61
CA TRP A 223 16.87 2.70 -3.96
C TRP A 223 16.50 1.76 -5.11
N GLY A 224 15.28 1.22 -5.09
CA GLY A 224 14.75 0.41 -6.18
C GLY A 224 14.74 1.16 -7.52
N ILE A 225 14.25 2.40 -7.54
CA ILE A 225 14.27 3.27 -8.73
C ILE A 225 15.70 3.50 -9.22
N PHE A 226 16.60 3.92 -8.32
CA PHE A 226 18.01 4.15 -8.67
C PHE A 226 18.65 2.91 -9.27
N ARG A 227 18.39 1.74 -8.68
CA ARG A 227 18.87 0.46 -9.19
C ARG A 227 18.35 0.17 -10.59
N ILE A 228 17.06 0.37 -10.84
CA ILE A 228 16.45 0.12 -12.17
C ILE A 228 17.13 1.01 -13.21
N ILE A 229 17.30 2.29 -12.91
CA ILE A 229 17.96 3.26 -13.79
C ILE A 229 19.40 2.85 -14.06
N TYR A 230 20.17 2.55 -13.00
CA TYR A 230 21.58 2.16 -13.12
C TYR A 230 21.74 0.87 -13.93
N SER A 231 20.92 -0.14 -13.66
CA SER A 231 20.94 -1.41 -14.41
C SER A 231 20.64 -1.22 -15.90
N ASN A 232 19.73 -0.30 -16.25
CA ASN A 232 19.42 0.01 -17.64
C ASN A 232 20.53 0.84 -18.30
N TYR A 233 21.12 1.80 -17.58
CA TYR A 233 22.26 2.57 -18.07
C TYR A 233 23.44 1.65 -18.43
N GLU A 234 23.80 0.71 -17.55
CA GLU A 234 24.84 -0.29 -17.79
C GLU A 234 24.56 -1.13 -19.04
N LEU A 235 23.31 -1.57 -19.25
CA LEU A 235 22.92 -2.32 -20.45
C LEU A 235 23.10 -1.52 -21.75
N ILE A 236 22.77 -0.22 -21.73
CA ILE A 236 22.88 0.66 -22.90
C ILE A 236 24.36 0.94 -23.22
N VAL A 237 25.13 1.35 -22.22
CA VAL A 237 26.50 1.83 -22.41
C VAL A 237 27.48 0.67 -22.62
N ASN A 238 27.35 -0.40 -21.86
CA ASN A 238 28.31 -1.51 -21.88
C ASN A 238 27.83 -2.71 -22.70
N GLY A 239 26.51 -2.85 -22.94
CA GLY A 239 25.94 -3.97 -23.68
C GLY A 239 25.85 -3.76 -25.19
N ASN A 240 26.11 -2.55 -25.72
CA ASN A 240 25.86 -2.18 -27.12
C ASN A 240 24.43 -2.54 -27.61
N GLN A 241 23.49 -2.70 -26.69
CA GLN A 241 22.10 -3.04 -26.99
C GLN A 241 21.30 -1.74 -27.13
N TYR A 242 20.62 -1.58 -28.27
CA TYR A 242 19.66 -0.50 -28.44
C TYR A 242 18.52 -0.64 -27.41
N LEU A 243 18.01 0.50 -26.94
CA LEU A 243 16.81 0.55 -26.12
C LEU A 243 15.65 -0.01 -26.94
N SER A 244 15.35 -1.30 -26.79
CA SER A 244 14.17 -1.88 -27.41
C SER A 244 12.93 -1.20 -26.81
N MET A 245 11.86 -1.04 -27.59
CA MET A 245 10.60 -0.50 -27.08
C MET A 245 10.15 -1.27 -25.83
N ASN A 246 10.41 -2.57 -25.78
CA ASN A 246 10.15 -3.43 -24.64
C ASN A 246 11.01 -3.08 -23.39
N SER A 247 12.31 -2.80 -23.55
CA SER A 247 13.18 -2.38 -22.43
C SER A 247 12.74 -1.05 -21.83
N THR A 248 12.35 -0.09 -22.67
CA THR A 248 11.84 1.22 -22.23
C THR A 248 10.53 1.08 -21.47
N VAL A 249 9.62 0.26 -21.99
CA VAL A 249 8.31 0.01 -21.39
C VAL A 249 8.47 -0.70 -20.04
N ASN A 250 9.33 -1.72 -19.95
CA ASN A 250 9.62 -2.39 -18.69
C ASN A 250 10.23 -1.42 -17.66
N LEU A 251 11.19 -0.57 -18.05
CA LEU A 251 11.77 0.44 -17.14
C LEU A 251 10.71 1.39 -16.58
N VAL A 252 9.85 1.94 -17.45
CA VAL A 252 8.79 2.88 -17.03
C VAL A 252 7.86 2.22 -16.01
N LEU A 253 7.54 0.94 -16.25
CA LEU A 253 6.59 0.23 -15.42
C LEU A 253 7.18 -0.28 -14.10
N GLU A 254 8.45 -0.70 -14.08
CA GLU A 254 9.15 -1.03 -12.84
C GLU A 254 9.28 0.22 -11.94
N ILE A 255 9.54 1.40 -12.53
CA ILE A 255 9.54 2.67 -11.79
C ILE A 255 8.12 2.99 -11.27
N ALA A 256 7.08 2.73 -12.06
CA ALA A 256 5.69 2.98 -11.66
C ALA A 256 5.30 2.23 -10.37
N ILE A 257 5.79 1.00 -10.17
CA ILE A 257 5.57 0.24 -8.93
C ILE A 257 6.13 0.99 -7.72
N HIS A 258 7.37 1.48 -7.82
CA HIS A 258 8.03 2.21 -6.72
C HIS A 258 7.35 3.57 -6.48
N CYS A 259 6.91 4.26 -7.53
CA CYS A 259 6.08 5.46 -7.42
C CYS A 259 4.76 5.18 -6.69
N LEU A 260 4.10 4.05 -6.96
CA LEU A 260 2.88 3.63 -6.25
C LEU A 260 3.18 3.38 -4.76
N VAL A 261 4.26 2.68 -4.43
CA VAL A 261 4.68 2.45 -3.03
C VAL A 261 4.91 3.79 -2.30
N ILE A 262 5.64 4.72 -2.92
CA ILE A 262 5.89 6.06 -2.38
C ILE A 262 4.57 6.79 -2.17
N TYR A 263 3.69 6.78 -3.18
CA TYR A 263 2.41 7.46 -3.10
C TYR A 263 1.51 6.89 -2.00
N GLN A 264 1.39 5.57 -1.87
CA GLN A 264 0.61 4.92 -0.82
C GLN A 264 1.13 5.25 0.59
N THR A 265 2.46 5.28 0.74
CA THR A 265 3.12 5.65 1.99
C THR A 265 2.82 7.10 2.34
N TYR A 266 2.86 8.00 1.34
CA TYR A 266 2.54 9.41 1.51
C TYR A 266 1.08 9.63 1.90
N VAL A 267 0.14 9.02 1.18
CA VAL A 267 -1.29 9.21 1.47
C VAL A 267 -1.63 8.69 2.87
N LEU A 268 -1.07 7.55 3.28
CA LEU A 268 -1.27 7.03 4.64
C LEU A 268 -0.66 7.97 5.70
N TRP A 269 0.55 8.49 5.45
CA TRP A 269 1.20 9.44 6.34
C TRP A 269 0.37 10.71 6.52
N VAL A 270 -0.12 11.30 5.41
CA VAL A 270 -0.99 12.48 5.46
C VAL A 270 -2.28 12.16 6.21
N LYS A 271 -2.90 10.99 5.97
CA LYS A 271 -4.14 10.58 6.65
C LYS A 271 -3.93 10.49 8.16
N ARG A 272 -2.85 9.84 8.60
CA ARG A 272 -2.51 9.70 10.02
C ARG A 272 -2.14 11.04 10.65
N LYS A 273 -1.37 11.89 9.96
CA LYS A 273 -1.03 13.22 10.45
C LYS A 273 -2.27 14.06 10.67
N LYS A 274 -3.21 14.08 9.72
CA LYS A 274 -4.49 14.79 9.88
C LYS A 274 -5.31 14.27 11.06
N ALA A 275 -5.29 12.96 11.33
CA ALA A 275 -5.98 12.42 12.48
C ALA A 275 -5.34 12.88 13.81
N ILE A 276 -4.00 12.97 13.86
CA ILE A 276 -3.28 13.49 15.01
C ILE A 276 -3.53 14.99 15.18
N ASP A 277 -3.44 15.78 14.10
CA ASP A 277 -3.65 17.23 14.14
C ASP A 277 -5.11 17.57 14.54
N VAL A 278 -6.07 16.70 14.22
CA VAL A 278 -7.46 16.80 14.72
C VAL A 278 -7.51 16.51 16.21
N GLY A 279 -6.80 15.47 16.69
CA GLY A 279 -6.78 15.07 18.11
C GLY A 279 -5.82 15.84 19.03
N SER A 280 -5.00 16.75 18.50
CA SER A 280 -4.05 17.58 19.26
C SER A 280 -4.33 19.08 19.11
N GLY A 281 -5.46 19.42 18.52
CA GLY A 281 -5.81 20.76 18.09
C GLY A 281 -6.68 21.52 19.09
N GLU A 282 -6.41 21.43 20.39
CA GLU A 282 -6.87 22.35 21.44
C GLU A 282 -6.11 22.04 22.76
N GLU A 283 -4.84 22.47 22.82
CA GLU A 283 -4.16 22.80 24.09
C GLU A 283 -4.10 24.33 24.25
#